data_AF-A0A7D5Z721-F1
#
_entry.id   AF-A0A7D5Z721-F1
#
_cell.length_a   1.000
_cell.length_b   1.000
_cell.length_c   1.000
_cell.angle_alpha   90.00
_cell.angle_beta   90.00
_cell.angle_gamma   90.00
#
_symmetry.space_group_name_H-M   'P 1'
#
loop_
_entity.id
_entity.type
_entity.pdbx_description
1 polymer ?
#
loop_
_entity_poly.entity_id
_entity_poly.type
_entity_poly.pdbx_seq_one_letter_code
_entity_poly.pdbx_strand_id
1 'polypeptide(L)'
;MHKDSELARIRCRQCILVFSYVFIAISTFISFYLVSEMGVRDGLAWLTITAMLWAPNVVMAIWLKVLNRRKNKSFIPWSIAILIAIIIEPIMLFDAVYIHPDPQSPIVIMLIPVLQILILVGAVPIMMWFEY
;
A
#
# COMPACT_ATOMS: atom_id res chain seq x y z
N MET A 1 -35.59 7.84 -6.11
CA MET A 1 -35.20 6.91 -5.03
C MET A 1 -34.16 5.87 -5.45
N HIS A 2 -34.41 4.95 -6.40
CA HIS A 2 -33.39 3.95 -6.77
C HIS A 2 -32.18 4.54 -7.53
N LYS A 3 -32.39 5.63 -8.29
CA LYS A 3 -31.32 6.28 -9.08
C LYS A 3 -30.37 7.12 -8.21
N ASP A 4 -30.88 7.68 -7.12
CA ASP A 4 -30.13 8.55 -6.21
C ASP A 4 -29.18 7.75 -5.31
N SER A 5 -29.60 6.55 -4.88
CA SER A 5 -28.77 5.64 -4.09
C SER A 5 -27.63 5.02 -4.91
N GLU A 6 -27.85 4.77 -6.19
CA GLU A 6 -26.83 4.28 -7.11
C GLU A 6 -25.77 5.35 -7.39
N LEU A 7 -26.20 6.60 -7.63
CA LEU A 7 -25.30 7.73 -7.82
C LEU A 7 -24.42 7.99 -6.58
N ALA A 8 -25.00 7.90 -5.38
CA ALA A 8 -24.28 8.03 -4.12
C ALA A 8 -23.22 6.92 -3.93
N ARG A 9 -23.56 5.67 -4.28
CA ARG A 9 -22.63 4.54 -4.22
C ARG A 9 -21.44 4.70 -5.17
N ILE A 10 -21.68 5.19 -6.39
CA ILE A 10 -20.61 5.45 -7.38
C ILE A 10 -19.67 6.55 -6.87
N ARG A 11 -20.21 7.67 -6.36
CA ARG A 11 -19.40 8.76 -5.79
C ARG A 11 -18.58 8.29 -4.61
N CYS A 12 -19.18 7.56 -3.67
CA CYS A 12 -18.47 7.02 -2.51
C CYS A 12 -17.28 6.12 -2.94
N ARG A 13 -17.51 5.21 -3.90
CA ARG A 13 -16.45 4.36 -4.46
C ARG A 13 -15.33 5.17 -5.11
N GLN A 14 -15.67 6.19 -5.89
CA GLN A 14 -14.68 7.08 -6.51
C GLN A 14 -13.87 7.84 -5.47
N CYS A 15 -14.50 8.36 -4.41
CA CYS A 15 -13.79 9.03 -3.32
C CYS A 15 -12.79 8.09 -2.63
N ILE A 16 -13.19 6.86 -2.30
CA ILE A 16 -12.31 5.88 -1.66
C ILE A 16 -11.13 5.54 -2.58
N LEU A 17 -11.37 5.34 -3.89
CA LEU A 17 -10.31 5.08 -4.87
C LEU A 17 -9.30 6.22 -4.91
N VAL A 18 -9.76 7.46 -5.07
CA VAL A 18 -8.89 8.65 -5.13
C VAL A 18 -8.08 8.75 -3.86
N PHE A 19 -8.70 8.56 -2.70
CA PHE A 19 -8.02 8.58 -1.41
C PHE A 19 -6.93 7.50 -1.33
N SER A 20 -7.24 6.25 -1.67
CA SER A 20 -6.25 5.17 -1.68
C SER A 20 -5.06 5.46 -2.61
N TYR A 21 -5.30 6.00 -3.81
CA TYR A 21 -4.20 6.37 -4.72
C TYR A 21 -3.33 7.51 -4.17
N VAL A 22 -3.96 8.52 -3.55
CA VAL A 22 -3.23 9.62 -2.92
C VAL A 22 -2.33 9.10 -1.82
N PHE A 23 -2.83 8.21 -0.96
CA PHE A 23 -2.01 7.64 0.11
C PHE A 23 -0.90 6.73 -0.42
N ILE A 24 -1.15 5.94 -1.47
CA ILE A 24 -0.09 5.16 -2.13
C ILE A 24 1.01 6.09 -2.63
N ALA A 25 0.65 7.19 -3.30
CA ALA A 25 1.62 8.15 -3.83
C ALA A 25 2.43 8.83 -2.71
N ILE A 26 1.76 9.25 -1.62
CA ILE A 26 2.43 9.85 -0.46
C ILE A 26 3.39 8.86 0.18
N SER A 27 2.94 7.63 0.43
CA SER A 27 3.77 6.58 1.03
C SER A 27 5.00 6.29 0.17
N THR A 28 4.81 6.14 -1.15
CA THR A 28 5.88 5.94 -2.14
C THR A 28 6.92 7.07 -2.09
N PHE A 29 6.47 8.32 -1.95
CA PHE A 29 7.36 9.48 -1.86
C PHE A 29 8.13 9.51 -0.53
N ILE A 30 7.47 9.20 0.60
CA ILE A 30 8.11 9.10 1.91
C ILE A 30 9.18 7.99 1.89
N SER A 31 8.86 6.81 1.35
CA SER A 31 9.81 5.70 1.26
C SER A 31 11.02 6.08 0.41
N PHE A 32 10.82 6.76 -0.71
CA PHE A 32 11.91 7.25 -1.56
C PHE A 32 12.84 8.22 -0.82
N TYR A 33 12.25 9.18 -0.10
CA TYR A 33 12.99 10.14 0.72
C TYR A 33 13.81 9.41 1.81
N LEU A 34 13.18 8.52 2.57
CA LEU A 34 13.83 7.77 3.64
C LEU A 34 14.95 6.87 3.13
N VAL A 35 14.79 6.25 1.96
CA VAL A 35 15.85 5.45 1.32
C VAL A 35 17.04 6.31 0.90
N SER A 36 16.80 7.55 0.50
CA SER A 36 17.87 8.48 0.15
C SER A 36 18.67 8.92 1.39
N GLU A 37 18.01 9.01 2.54
CA GLU A 37 18.62 9.34 3.84
C GLU A 37 19.45 8.19 4.44
N MET A 38 19.23 6.94 4.02
CA MET A 38 20.01 5.78 4.48
C MET A 38 21.50 5.81 4.08
N GLY A 39 21.92 6.74 3.21
CA GLY A 39 23.33 6.91 2.84
C GLY A 39 23.89 5.76 2.00
N VAL A 40 23.03 5.02 1.29
CA VAL A 40 23.43 3.92 0.39
C VAL A 40 24.26 4.50 -0.77
N ARG A 41 25.59 4.31 -0.72
CA ARG A 41 26.54 4.87 -1.70
C ARG A 41 26.59 4.13 -3.02
N ASP A 42 26.21 2.85 -3.02
CA ASP A 42 26.12 2.04 -4.23
C ASP A 42 24.76 2.28 -4.93
N GLY A 43 24.82 2.84 -6.14
CA GLY A 43 23.62 3.15 -6.93
C GLY A 43 22.78 1.92 -7.26
N LEU A 44 23.39 0.73 -7.42
CA LEU A 44 22.65 -0.50 -7.69
C LEU A 44 21.90 -0.98 -6.45
N ALA A 45 22.53 -0.92 -5.28
CA ALA A 45 21.90 -1.26 -4.01
C ALA A 45 20.72 -0.31 -3.71
N TRP A 46 20.91 0.99 -3.93
CA TRP A 46 19.85 1.99 -3.76
C TRP A 46 18.67 1.70 -4.70
N LEU A 47 18.93 1.45 -5.98
CA LEU A 47 17.88 1.18 -6.96
C LEU A 47 17.12 -0.11 -6.65
N THR A 48 17.82 -1.13 -6.16
CA THR A 48 17.21 -2.40 -5.74
C THR A 48 16.28 -2.21 -4.55
N ILE A 49 16.73 -1.48 -3.52
CA ILE A 49 15.91 -1.19 -2.33
C ILE A 49 14.68 -0.37 -2.71
N THR A 50 14.86 0.70 -3.49
CA THR A 50 13.75 1.54 -3.94
C THR A 50 12.75 0.74 -4.79
N ALA A 51 13.22 -0.07 -5.74
CA ALA A 51 12.35 -0.90 -6.57
C ALA A 51 11.58 -1.94 -5.73
N MET A 52 12.22 -2.52 -4.72
CA MET A 52 11.63 -3.51 -3.84
C MET A 52 10.53 -2.93 -2.93
N LEU A 53 10.69 -1.69 -2.46
CA LEU A 53 9.66 -0.96 -1.70
C LEU A 53 8.55 -0.41 -2.62
N TRP A 54 8.87 -0.02 -3.84
CA TRP A 54 7.90 0.51 -4.80
C TRP A 54 7.03 -0.57 -5.45
N ALA A 55 7.57 -1.77 -5.70
CA ALA A 55 6.86 -2.82 -6.41
C ALA A 55 5.52 -3.18 -5.75
N PRO A 56 5.43 -3.38 -4.42
CA PRO A 56 4.14 -3.59 -3.74
C PRO A 56 3.16 -2.44 -3.93
N ASN A 57 3.62 -1.19 -3.86
CA ASN A 57 2.79 0.00 -4.06
C ASN A 57 2.20 0.06 -5.48
N VAL A 58 3.00 -0.28 -6.50
CA VAL A 58 2.55 -0.40 -7.88
C VAL A 58 1.55 -1.55 -8.03
N VAL A 59 1.80 -2.71 -7.42
CA VAL A 59 0.90 -3.85 -7.45
C VAL A 59 -0.45 -3.50 -6.79
N MET A 60 -0.45 -2.82 -5.65
CA MET A 60 -1.67 -2.34 -4.98
C MET A 60 -2.45 -1.36 -5.87
N ALA A 61 -1.77 -0.40 -6.50
CA ALA A 61 -2.40 0.53 -7.43
C ALA A 61 -3.05 -0.18 -8.64
N ILE A 62 -2.35 -1.16 -9.23
CA ILE A 62 -2.91 -1.99 -10.32
C ILE A 62 -4.10 -2.81 -9.82
N TRP A 63 -4.00 -3.37 -8.62
CA TRP A 63 -5.06 -4.17 -8.02
C TRP A 63 -6.34 -3.35 -7.81
N LEU A 64 -6.22 -2.13 -7.27
CA LEU A 64 -7.35 -1.20 -7.15
C LEU A 64 -8.01 -0.89 -8.50
N LYS A 65 -7.20 -0.69 -9.55
CA LYS A 65 -7.71 -0.47 -10.91
C LYS A 65 -8.47 -1.68 -11.43
N VAL A 66 -7.97 -2.90 -11.19
CA VAL A 66 -8.64 -4.16 -11.58
C VAL A 66 -9.94 -4.34 -10.81
N LEU A 67 -9.95 -4.10 -9.51
CA LEU A 67 -11.14 -4.18 -8.67
C LEU A 67 -12.19 -3.14 -9.06
N ASN A 68 -11.78 -1.92 -9.42
CA ASN A 68 -12.70 -0.89 -9.89
C ASN A 68 -13.50 -1.32 -11.13
N ARG A 69 -12.89 -2.13 -12.01
CA ARG A 69 -13.57 -2.67 -13.20
C ARG A 69 -14.64 -3.71 -12.85
N ARG A 70 -14.57 -4.34 -11.68
CA ARG A 70 -15.55 -5.32 -11.20
C ARG A 70 -16.68 -4.56 -10.49
N LYS A 71 -17.77 -4.26 -11.20
CA LYS A 71 -18.86 -3.41 -10.70
C LYS A 71 -19.60 -3.97 -9.47
N ASN A 72 -19.62 -5.29 -9.28
CA ASN A 72 -20.45 -5.97 -8.27
C ASN A 72 -19.72 -6.44 -7.00
N LYS A 73 -18.42 -6.18 -6.83
CA LYS A 73 -17.66 -6.64 -5.67
C LYS A 73 -17.41 -5.54 -4.65
N SER A 74 -17.43 -5.89 -3.36
CA SER A 74 -17.19 -4.95 -2.26
C SER A 74 -15.75 -4.44 -2.33
N PHE A 75 -15.60 -3.13 -2.50
CA PHE A 75 -14.29 -2.48 -2.66
C PHE A 75 -13.68 -2.05 -1.32
N ILE A 76 -14.50 -2.01 -0.26
CA ILE A 76 -14.14 -1.44 1.04
C ILE A 76 -13.03 -2.24 1.73
N PRO A 77 -13.10 -3.58 1.88
CA PRO A 77 -12.09 -4.29 2.64
C PRO A 77 -10.72 -4.27 1.95
N TRP A 78 -10.69 -4.28 0.61
CA TRP A 78 -9.47 -4.07 -0.17
C TRP A 78 -8.84 -2.70 0.08
N SER A 79 -9.67 -1.65 0.13
CA SER A 79 -9.20 -0.29 0.40
C SER A 79 -8.61 -0.19 1.80
N ILE A 80 -9.25 -0.81 2.80
CA ILE A 80 -8.76 -0.84 4.18
C ILE A 80 -7.41 -1.59 4.27
N ALA A 81 -7.32 -2.78 3.67
CA ALA A 81 -6.08 -3.55 3.68
C ALA A 81 -4.91 -2.77 3.05
N ILE A 82 -5.18 -2.07 1.94
CA ILE A 82 -4.20 -1.21 1.28
C ILE A 82 -3.82 -0.02 2.16
N LEU A 83 -4.79 0.66 2.78
CA LEU A 83 -4.50 1.76 3.72
C LEU A 83 -3.62 1.30 4.89
N ILE A 84 -3.86 0.10 5.42
CA ILE A 84 -3.02 -0.47 6.48
C ILE A 84 -1.60 -0.74 5.96
N ALA A 85 -1.49 -1.41 4.80
CA ALA A 85 -0.20 -1.75 4.19
C ALA A 85 0.68 -0.53 3.88
N ILE A 86 0.08 0.56 3.40
CA ILE A 86 0.81 1.79 3.03
C ILE A 86 1.10 2.72 4.21
N ILE A 87 0.42 2.56 5.36
CA ILE A 87 0.73 3.29 6.60
C ILE A 87 1.87 2.60 7.36
N ILE A 88 1.86 1.26 7.39
CA ILE A 88 2.88 0.48 8.10
C ILE A 88 4.28 0.68 7.49
N GLU A 89 4.39 0.72 6.15
CA GLU A 89 5.66 0.93 5.44
C GLU A 89 6.44 2.18 5.93
N PRO A 90 5.90 3.41 5.85
CA PRO A 90 6.62 4.61 6.25
C PRO A 90 6.91 4.64 7.75
N ILE A 91 6.07 4.04 8.59
CA ILE A 91 6.33 3.92 10.04
C ILE A 91 7.55 3.03 10.29
N MET A 92 7.61 1.85 9.66
CA MET A 92 8.73 0.92 9.81
C MET A 92 10.02 1.49 9.22
N LEU A 93 9.95 2.18 8.07
CA LEU A 93 11.11 2.86 7.50
C LEU A 93 11.59 4.01 8.40
N PHE A 94 10.67 4.81 8.95
CA PHE A 94 11.04 5.90 9.84
C PHE A 94 11.74 5.39 11.10
N ASP A 95 11.23 4.30 11.70
CA ASP A 95 11.85 3.65 12.84
C ASP A 95 13.25 3.13 12.50
N ALA A 96 13.40 2.41 11.38
CA ALA A 96 14.67 1.83 10.94
C ALA A 96 15.73 2.88 10.55
N VAL A 97 15.31 4.06 10.08
CA VAL A 97 16.22 5.12 9.64
C VAL A 97 16.59 6.08 10.78
N TYR A 98 15.62 6.47 11.62
CA TYR A 98 15.81 7.56 12.58
C TYR A 98 15.74 7.16 14.05
N ILE A 99 14.89 6.19 14.42
CA ILE A 99 14.67 5.88 15.85
C ILE A 99 15.64 4.80 16.33
N HIS A 100 15.75 3.69 15.59
CA HIS A 100 16.60 2.55 15.91
C HIS A 100 17.45 2.16 14.68
N PRO A 101 18.45 2.99 14.31
CA PRO A 101 19.37 2.68 13.22
C PRO A 101 20.35 1.58 13.63
N ASP A 102 19.85 0.34 13.70
CA ASP A 102 20.64 -0.84 14.06
C ASP A 102 21.24 -1.50 12.82
N PRO A 103 22.29 -2.34 12.97
CA PRO A 103 22.85 -3.14 11.88
C PRO A 103 21.82 -4.08 11.22
N GLN A 104 20.69 -4.32 11.90
CA GLN A 104 19.58 -5.14 11.43
C GLN A 104 18.51 -4.35 10.65
N SER A 105 18.60 -3.02 10.59
CA SER A 105 17.69 -2.18 9.81
C SER A 105 17.52 -2.62 8.34
N PRO A 106 18.52 -3.16 7.63
CA PRO A 106 18.33 -3.70 6.27
C PRO A 106 17.37 -4.88 6.22
N ILE A 107 17.32 -5.70 7.27
CA ILE A 107 16.41 -6.84 7.37
C ILE A 107 14.96 -6.35 7.50
N VAL A 108 14.74 -5.30 8.31
CA VAL A 108 13.42 -4.66 8.47
C VAL A 108 12.92 -4.15 7.12
N ILE A 109 13.78 -3.49 6.35
CA ILE A 109 13.44 -2.99 5.01
C ILE A 109 13.06 -4.14 4.06
N MET A 110 13.75 -5.27 4.15
CA MET A 110 13.42 -6.45 3.36
C MET A 110 12.11 -7.13 3.78
N LEU A 111 11.69 -6.97 5.04
CA LEU A 111 10.46 -7.56 5.57
C LEU A 111 9.21 -6.74 5.23
N ILE A 112 9.34 -5.44 4.94
CA ILE A 112 8.20 -4.57 4.62
C ILE A 112 7.36 -5.12 3.45
N PRO A 113 7.93 -5.48 2.28
CA PRO A 113 7.15 -6.06 1.19
C PRO A 113 6.46 -7.37 1.58
N VAL A 114 7.11 -8.20 2.40
CA VAL A 114 6.54 -9.45 2.91
C VAL A 114 5.30 -9.16 3.77
N LEU A 115 5.40 -8.18 4.67
CA LEU A 115 4.30 -7.78 5.52
C LEU A 115 3.12 -7.20 4.72
N GLN A 116 3.40 -6.39 3.70
CA GLN A 116 2.37 -5.87 2.79
C GLN A 116 1.65 -7.01 2.05
N ILE A 117 2.39 -8.01 1.56
CA ILE A 117 1.80 -9.21 0.95
C ILE A 117 0.93 -9.97 1.96
N LEU A 118 1.40 -10.18 3.19
CA LEU A 118 0.63 -10.87 4.22
C LEU A 118 -0.66 -10.13 4.58
N ILE A 119 -0.64 -8.80 4.65
CA ILE A 119 -1.84 -7.98 4.87
C ILE A 119 -2.85 -8.16 3.72
N LEU A 120 -2.36 -8.13 2.47
CA LEU A 120 -3.21 -8.32 1.29
C LEU A 120 -3.79 -9.74 1.20
N VAL A 121 -2.98 -10.76 1.50
CA VAL A 121 -3.43 -12.16 1.55
C VAL A 121 -4.41 -12.38 2.69
N GLY A 122 -4.15 -11.80 3.87
CA GLY A 122 -5.06 -11.85 5.02
C GLY A 122 -6.40 -11.16 4.77
N ALA A 123 -6.45 -10.19 3.85
CA ALA A 123 -7.70 -9.58 3.42
C ALA A 123 -8.56 -10.52 2.55
N VAL A 124 -7.98 -11.54 1.90
CA VAL A 124 -8.71 -12.50 1.05
C VAL A 124 -9.81 -13.28 1.78
N PRO A 125 -9.57 -13.92 2.94
CA PRO A 125 -10.63 -14.63 3.67
C PRO A 125 -11.73 -13.69 4.19
N ILE A 126 -11.36 -12.49 4.65
CA ILE A 126 -12.33 -11.45 5.05
C ILE A 126 -13.22 -11.10 3.84
N MET A 127 -12.61 -10.90 2.68
CA MET A 127 -13.31 -10.63 1.42
C MET A 127 -14.23 -11.76 0.98
N MET A 128 -13.80 -13.03 1.07
CA MET A 128 -14.67 -14.17 0.77
C MET A 128 -15.91 -14.16 1.66
N TRP A 129 -15.78 -13.79 2.94
CA TRP A 129 -16.89 -13.72 3.87
C TRP A 129 -17.90 -12.59 3.59
N PHE A 130 -17.47 -11.51 2.92
CA PHE A 130 -18.33 -10.38 2.53
C PHE A 130 -18.89 -10.48 1.10
N GLU A 131 -18.38 -11.40 0.28
CA GLU A 131 -18.83 -11.62 -1.11
C GLU A 131 -19.79 -12.81 -1.27
N TYR A 132 -20.00 -13.62 -0.22
CA TYR A 132 -21.03 -14.66 -0.09
C TYR A 132 -22.22 -14.15 0.73
#